data_AF-A0A2V6VMB7-F1
#
_entry.id   AF-A0A2V6VMB7-F1
#
_cell.length_a   1.000
_cell.length_b   1.000
_cell.length_c   1.000
_cell.angle_alpha   90.00
_cell.angle_beta   90.00
_cell.angle_gamma   90.00
#
_symmetry.space_group_name_H-M   'P 1'
#
loop_
_entity.id
_entity.type
_entity.pdbx_description
1 polymer ?
#
loop_
_entity_poly.entity_id
_entity_poly.type
_entity_poly.pdbx_seq_one_letter_code
_entity_poly.pdbx_strand_id
1 'polypeptide(L)'
;MMMVRILGAVVTGAVMLAAVVVADEAPISGTVKAVDPAKQTVTLEVTSKGKTRQVVVYLKPGARVVKFVRAAEPGKTGFVEQQLALTDVKAGWIVSVETKHEGDREVAELVKVVLER
;
A
#
# COMPACT_ATOMS: atom_id res chain seq x y z
N MET A 1 13.56 -18.82 -68.69
CA MET A 1 14.39 -19.37 -67.60
C MET A 1 13.92 -18.75 -66.29
N MET A 2 13.61 -19.61 -65.34
CA MET A 2 12.82 -19.41 -64.12
C MET A 2 13.58 -18.61 -63.05
N MET A 3 12.91 -17.69 -62.34
CA MET A 3 13.09 -17.56 -60.88
C MET A 3 11.92 -16.77 -60.25
N VAL A 4 11.08 -17.51 -59.53
CA VAL A 4 10.06 -17.06 -58.58
C VAL A 4 10.72 -16.51 -57.31
N ARG A 5 10.09 -15.52 -56.63
CA ARG A 5 9.96 -15.35 -55.15
C ARG A 5 9.20 -14.04 -54.85
N ILE A 6 7.88 -14.07 -54.62
CA ILE A 6 7.15 -14.29 -53.36
C ILE A 6 7.10 -13.05 -52.45
N LEU A 7 5.87 -12.50 -52.37
CA LEU A 7 5.13 -11.92 -51.24
C LEU A 7 5.78 -10.90 -50.29
N GLY A 8 4.98 -9.89 -49.94
CA GLY A 8 5.04 -9.24 -48.64
C GLY A 8 4.04 -8.10 -48.50
N ALA A 9 2.77 -8.41 -48.23
CA ALA A 9 1.76 -7.42 -47.88
C ALA A 9 2.21 -6.59 -46.67
N VAL A 10 2.30 -5.28 -46.84
CA VAL A 10 2.59 -4.32 -45.77
C VAL A 10 1.34 -4.22 -44.89
N VAL A 11 1.28 -5.05 -43.85
CA VAL A 11 0.30 -4.91 -42.78
C VAL A 11 0.84 -3.85 -41.82
N THR A 12 0.23 -2.67 -41.88
CA THR A 12 0.48 -1.53 -41.00
C THR A 12 0.07 -1.92 -39.57
N GLY A 13 0.99 -2.53 -38.82
CA GLY A 13 0.81 -2.87 -37.42
C GLY A 13 0.85 -1.62 -36.56
N ALA A 14 -0.32 -1.09 -36.21
CA ALA A 14 -0.48 -0.10 -35.16
C ALA A 14 -0.07 -0.73 -33.82
N VAL A 15 1.20 -0.57 -33.44
CA VAL A 15 1.67 -0.90 -32.10
C VAL A 15 1.09 0.15 -31.14
N MET A 16 -0.11 -0.11 -30.62
CA MET A 16 -0.63 0.58 -29.45
C MET A 16 0.26 0.21 -28.26
N LEU A 17 1.28 1.04 -28.00
CA LEU A 17 1.96 1.07 -26.71
C LEU A 17 0.95 1.59 -25.68
N ALA A 18 0.22 0.68 -25.05
CA ALA A 18 -0.54 0.97 -23.85
C ALA A 18 0.45 1.38 -22.76
N ALA A 19 0.68 2.69 -22.63
CA ALA A 19 1.36 3.26 -21.49
C ALA A 19 0.50 2.96 -20.26
N VAL A 20 0.89 1.93 -19.50
CA VAL A 20 0.31 1.66 -18.18
C VAL A 20 0.75 2.80 -17.29
N VAL A 21 -0.10 3.83 -17.18
CA VAL A 21 0.05 4.86 -16.16
C VAL A 21 -0.20 4.16 -14.83
N VAL A 22 0.87 3.83 -14.11
CA VAL A 22 0.79 3.41 -12.72
C VAL A 22 0.41 4.67 -11.96
N ALA A 23 -0.86 4.81 -11.62
CA ALA A 23 -1.30 5.89 -10.73
C ALA A 23 -0.54 5.73 -9.41
N ASP A 24 0.15 6.80 -9.01
CA ASP A 24 0.79 6.90 -7.70
C ASP A 24 -0.34 6.92 -6.64
N GLU A 25 -0.62 5.76 -6.04
CA GLU A 25 -1.67 5.64 -5.03
C GLU A 25 -1.18 6.29 -3.72
N ALA A 26 -1.80 7.41 -3.37
CA ALA A 26 -1.47 8.15 -2.16
C ALA A 26 -1.80 7.31 -0.90
N PRO A 27 -0.96 7.36 0.16
CA PRO A 27 -1.20 6.61 1.39
C PRO A 27 -2.56 6.91 2.02
N ILE A 28 -3.23 5.87 2.51
CA ILE A 28 -4.47 5.99 3.26
C ILE A 28 -4.13 6.24 4.74
N SER A 29 -4.53 7.39 5.25
CA SER A 29 -4.43 7.71 6.68
C SER A 29 -5.80 7.64 7.36
N GLY A 30 -5.88 6.98 8.51
CA GLY A 30 -7.15 6.78 9.20
C GLY A 30 -7.00 6.35 10.65
N THR A 31 -8.13 6.35 11.36
CA THR A 31 -8.22 5.88 12.74
C THR A 31 -8.49 4.39 12.75
N VAL A 32 -7.69 3.61 13.48
CA VAL A 32 -7.91 2.17 13.64
C VAL A 32 -9.22 1.93 14.39
N LYS A 33 -10.13 1.15 13.79
CA LYS A 33 -11.37 0.70 14.43
C LYS A 33 -11.24 -0.74 14.93
N ALA A 34 -10.55 -1.58 14.19
CA ALA A 34 -10.33 -2.97 14.54
C ALA A 34 -9.04 -3.49 13.94
N VAL A 35 -8.46 -4.50 14.59
CA VAL A 35 -7.32 -5.26 14.11
C VAL A 35 -7.70 -6.74 14.21
N ASP A 36 -7.52 -7.48 13.13
CA ASP A 36 -7.71 -8.93 13.09
C ASP A 36 -6.38 -9.59 12.68
N PRO A 37 -5.57 -10.03 13.66
CA PRO A 37 -4.28 -10.67 13.38
C PRO A 37 -4.41 -12.01 12.66
N ALA A 38 -5.52 -12.74 12.87
CA ALA A 38 -5.74 -14.03 12.23
C ALA A 38 -5.99 -13.88 10.74
N LYS A 39 -6.69 -12.81 10.34
CA LYS A 39 -6.93 -12.46 8.92
C LYS A 39 -5.88 -11.52 8.33
N GLN A 40 -4.92 -11.06 9.14
CA GLN A 40 -3.95 -10.02 8.81
C GLN A 40 -4.63 -8.75 8.26
N THR A 41 -5.66 -8.27 8.93
CA THR A 41 -6.37 -7.06 8.49
C THR A 41 -6.40 -5.95 9.54
N VAL A 42 -6.41 -4.71 9.06
CA VAL A 42 -6.69 -3.51 9.87
C VAL A 42 -7.89 -2.79 9.26
N THR A 43 -8.92 -2.55 10.06
CA THR A 43 -10.07 -1.73 9.66
C THR A 43 -9.83 -0.30 10.10
N LEU A 44 -9.84 0.62 9.14
CA LEU A 44 -9.63 2.05 9.33
C LEU A 44 -10.94 2.81 9.13
N GLU A 45 -11.19 3.79 9.98
CA GLU A 45 -12.13 4.88 9.70
C GLU A 45 -11.36 6.02 9.04
N VAL A 46 -11.74 6.32 7.81
CA VAL A 46 -11.08 7.30 6.94
C VAL A 46 -12.09 8.38 6.57
N THR A 47 -11.70 9.64 6.74
CA THR A 47 -12.49 10.78 6.27
C THR A 47 -11.81 11.39 5.05
N SER A 48 -12.50 11.37 3.91
CA SER A 48 -12.03 11.99 2.68
C SER A 48 -13.14 12.83 2.07
N LYS A 49 -12.82 14.06 1.64
CA LYS A 49 -13.76 15.02 1.05
C LYS A 49 -15.06 15.19 1.89
N GLY A 50 -14.92 15.24 3.23
CA GLY A 50 -16.03 15.42 4.16
C GLY A 50 -16.91 14.18 4.38
N LYS A 51 -16.56 13.02 3.81
CA LYS A 51 -17.27 11.76 4.02
C LYS A 51 -16.41 10.77 4.79
N THR A 52 -16.98 10.20 5.85
CA THR A 52 -16.36 9.12 6.61
C THR A 52 -16.77 7.78 6.04
N ARG A 53 -15.80 6.89 5.83
CA ARG A 53 -16.03 5.49 5.43
C ARG A 53 -15.10 4.57 6.21
N GLN A 54 -15.47 3.30 6.29
CA GLN A 54 -14.57 2.26 6.78
C GLN A 54 -13.83 1.63 5.59
N VAL A 55 -12.55 1.37 5.79
CA VAL A 55 -11.66 0.72 4.82
C VAL A 55 -11.01 -0.46 5.51
N VAL A 56 -11.12 -1.65 4.91
CA VAL A 56 -10.42 -2.84 5.40
C VAL A 56 -9.15 -3.00 4.58
N VAL A 57 -8.01 -2.88 5.25
CA VAL A 57 -6.70 -3.10 4.67
C VAL A 57 -6.24 -4.51 4.97
N TYR A 58 -5.86 -5.25 3.94
CA TYR A 58 -5.26 -6.57 4.02
C TYR A 58 -3.74 -6.44 4.01
N LEU A 59 -3.08 -7.01 5.02
CA LEU A 59 -1.62 -7.00 5.09
C LEU A 59 -1.07 -8.23 4.39
N LYS A 60 -0.05 -8.02 3.54
CA LYS A 60 0.65 -9.14 2.92
C LYS A 60 1.44 -9.95 3.97
N PRO A 61 1.74 -11.22 3.69
CA PRO A 61 2.72 -11.97 4.47
C PRO A 61 4.05 -11.19 4.53
N GLY A 62 4.58 -10.98 5.74
CA GLY A 62 5.81 -10.20 5.95
C GLY A 62 5.62 -8.68 5.96
N ALA A 63 4.39 -8.18 5.87
CA ALA A 63 4.12 -6.75 6.03
C ALA A 63 4.65 -6.22 7.37
N ARG A 64 5.19 -5.01 7.33
CA ARG A 64 5.80 -4.36 8.50
C ARG A 64 4.82 -3.38 9.12
N VAL A 65 4.71 -3.42 10.44
CA VAL A 65 4.08 -2.36 11.21
C VAL A 65 5.21 -1.64 11.93
N VAL A 66 5.29 -0.32 11.76
CA VAL A 66 6.37 0.49 12.34
C VAL A 66 5.80 1.71 13.05
N LYS A 67 6.52 2.19 14.05
CA LYS A 67 6.35 3.52 14.63
C LYS A 67 7.69 4.23 14.68
N PHE A 68 7.65 5.56 14.75
CA PHE A 68 8.85 6.35 14.95
C PHE A 68 8.95 6.75 16.42
N VAL A 69 10.04 6.34 17.07
CA VAL A 69 10.32 6.69 18.47
C VAL A 69 11.62 7.48 18.56
N ARG A 70 11.78 8.27 19.62
CA ARG A 70 13.07 8.93 19.87
C ARG A 70 14.16 7.88 20.08
N ALA A 71 15.32 8.10 19.47
CA ALA A 71 16.48 7.24 19.69
C ALA A 71 16.83 7.21 21.18
N ALA A 72 16.90 6.02 21.77
CA ALA A 72 17.23 5.83 23.18
C ALA A 72 18.73 5.54 23.42
N GLU A 73 19.48 5.28 22.35
CA GLU A 73 20.91 4.95 22.44
C GLU A 73 21.76 6.21 22.71
N PRO A 74 22.70 6.14 23.67
CA PRO A 74 23.64 7.24 23.91
C PRO A 74 24.40 7.62 22.64
N GLY A 75 24.35 8.89 22.26
CA GLY A 75 25.03 9.42 21.08
C GLY A 75 24.22 9.37 19.77
N LYS A 76 23.03 8.75 19.76
CA LYS A 76 22.08 8.88 18.63
C LYS A 76 21.08 10.01 18.91
N THR A 77 20.92 10.91 17.95
CA THR A 77 19.90 11.97 17.98
C THR A 77 18.81 11.68 16.95
N GLY A 78 17.59 12.17 17.19
CA GLY A 78 16.47 12.05 16.25
C GLY A 78 15.51 10.88 16.53
N PHE A 79 14.84 10.42 15.47
CA PHE A 79 13.83 9.35 15.52
C PHE A 79 14.34 8.11 14.79
N VAL A 80 13.96 6.94 15.31
CA VAL A 80 14.25 5.63 14.72
C VAL A 80 12.95 4.87 14.49
N GLU A 81 12.94 4.02 13.45
CA GLU A 81 11.85 3.08 13.24
C GLU A 81 11.92 1.96 14.27
N GLN A 82 10.82 1.76 14.99
CA GLN A 82 10.58 0.61 15.85
C GLN A 82 9.51 -0.26 15.20
N GLN A 83 9.87 -1.50 14.88
CA GLN A 83 8.91 -2.49 14.41
C GLN A 83 7.98 -2.91 15.55
N LEU A 84 6.70 -3.09 15.21
CA LEU A 84 5.62 -3.50 16.08
C LEU A 84 5.00 -4.80 15.57
N ALA A 85 4.45 -5.62 16.46
CA ALA A 85 3.55 -6.68 16.04
C ALA A 85 2.19 -6.06 15.68
N LEU A 86 1.48 -6.67 14.74
CA LEU A 86 0.12 -6.23 14.39
C LEU A 86 -0.82 -6.27 15.62
N THR A 87 -0.64 -7.24 16.51
CA THR A 87 -1.38 -7.38 17.77
C THR A 87 -1.21 -6.20 18.72
N ASP A 88 -0.15 -5.41 18.56
CA ASP A 88 0.14 -4.26 19.41
C ASP A 88 -0.56 -2.99 18.93
N VAL A 89 -1.11 -3.01 17.71
CA VAL A 89 -1.88 -1.90 17.15
C VAL A 89 -3.26 -1.87 17.81
N LYS A 90 -3.63 -0.71 18.37
CA LYS A 90 -4.88 -0.55 19.13
C LYS A 90 -5.91 0.27 18.37
N ALA A 91 -7.18 -0.01 18.64
CA ALA A 91 -8.28 0.85 18.21
C ALA A 91 -8.10 2.27 18.78
N GLY A 92 -8.45 3.28 17.97
CA GLY A 92 -8.28 4.69 18.29
C GLY A 92 -6.95 5.30 17.84
N TRP A 93 -5.94 4.48 17.54
CA TRP A 93 -4.67 4.97 16.98
C TRP A 93 -4.84 5.49 15.56
N ILE A 94 -4.01 6.46 15.18
CA ILE A 94 -3.95 6.97 13.80
C ILE A 94 -2.78 6.29 13.10
N VAL A 95 -3.07 5.68 11.96
CA VAL A 95 -2.06 5.05 11.10
C VAL A 95 -2.11 5.64 9.70
N SER A 96 -0.97 5.60 9.02
CA SER A 96 -0.84 5.85 7.60
C SER A 96 -0.38 4.55 6.93
N VAL A 97 -1.08 4.15 5.89
CA VAL A 97 -0.87 2.88 5.21
C VAL A 97 -0.60 3.12 3.74
N GLU A 98 0.51 2.58 3.25
CA GLU A 98 0.80 2.54 1.82
C GLU A 98 0.03 1.37 1.23
N THR A 99 -1.17 1.65 0.72
CA THR A 99 -2.04 0.64 0.10
C THR A 99 -1.83 0.61 -1.40
N LYS A 100 -2.06 -0.58 -1.95
CA LYS A 100 -2.22 -0.83 -3.38
C LYS A 100 -3.54 -1.55 -3.59
N HIS A 101 -4.30 -1.16 -4.60
CA HIS A 101 -5.46 -1.93 -5.03
C HIS A 101 -5.02 -3.24 -5.70
N GLU A 102 -5.45 -4.37 -5.15
CA GLU A 102 -5.34 -5.70 -5.78
C GLU A 102 -6.75 -6.31 -5.89
N GLY A 103 -7.36 -6.17 -7.07
CA GLY A 103 -8.78 -6.48 -7.28
C GLY A 103 -9.66 -5.52 -6.47
N ASP A 104 -10.56 -6.08 -5.67
CA ASP A 104 -11.48 -5.31 -4.80
C ASP A 104 -10.93 -5.07 -3.39
N ARG A 105 -9.61 -5.25 -3.18
CA ARG A 105 -8.96 -5.16 -1.87
C ARG A 105 -7.92 -4.07 -1.83
N GLU A 106 -7.88 -3.37 -0.70
CA GLU A 106 -6.77 -2.53 -0.29
C GLU A 106 -5.73 -3.43 0.37
N VAL A 107 -4.54 -3.50 -0.23
CA VAL A 107 -3.47 -4.40 0.25
C VAL A 107 -2.24 -3.58 0.62
N ALA A 108 -1.60 -3.90 1.74
CA ALA A 108 -0.46 -3.14 2.21
C ALA A 108 0.71 -4.02 2.65
N GLU A 109 1.91 -3.49 2.44
CA GLU A 109 3.17 -4.07 2.93
C GLU A 109 3.74 -3.28 4.12
N LEU A 110 3.22 -2.07 4.36
CA LEU A 110 3.70 -1.17 5.40
C LEU A 110 2.56 -0.40 6.07
N VAL A 111 2.51 -0.48 7.39
CA VAL A 111 1.65 0.33 8.26
C VAL A 111 2.53 1.20 9.15
N LYS A 112 2.38 2.51 9.05
CA LYS A 112 3.08 3.50 9.88
C LYS A 112 2.13 4.00 10.96
N VAL A 113 2.45 3.77 12.23
CA VAL A 113 1.73 4.39 13.35
C VAL A 113 2.15 5.85 13.45
N VAL A 114 1.17 6.75 13.30
CA VAL A 114 1.36 8.20 13.31
C VAL A 114 1.09 8.76 14.70
N LEU A 115 0.02 8.30 15.35
CA LEU A 115 -0.37 8.75 16.69
C LEU A 115 -0.94 7.59 17.49
N GLU A 116 -0.32 7.32 18.64
CA GLU A 116 -0.91 6.50 19.69
C GLU A 116 -1.87 7.38 20.50
N ARG A 117 -3.08 6.89 20.73
CA ARG A 117 -4.11 7.54 21.55
C ARG A 117 -4.41 6.71 22.79
#